data_AF-A0A1A8E360-F1
#
_entry.id   AF-A0A1A8E360-F1
#
_cell.length_a   1.000
_cell.length_b   1.000
_cell.length_c   1.000
_cell.angle_alpha   90.00
_cell.angle_beta   90.00
_cell.angle_gamma   90.00
#
_symmetry.space_group_name_H-M   'P 1'
#
loop_
_entity.id
_entity.type
_entity.pdbx_description
1 polymer ?
#
loop_
_entity_poly.entity_id
_entity_poly.type
_entity_poly.pdbx_seq_one_letter_code
_entity_poly.pdbx_strand_id
1 'polypeptide(L)'
;HPPHSHLVRAVSILTGYLIKPTGPNSCTFIYLSQADPKGSLPKWVVNKASQVLAPRVMMSVHKAGQNYPAWKQQNSPNLKPWLHPEQSTLATMDPAELSIQRADSLENVDELTKLDVMDSENSS
;
A
#
# COMPACT_ATOMS: atom_id res chain seq x y z
N HIS A 1 13.48 6.27 1.27
CA HIS A 1 13.69 4.99 1.97
C HIS A 1 14.08 3.91 0.96
N PRO A 2 15.27 3.27 1.08
CA PRO A 2 15.81 2.32 0.10
C PRO A 2 15.21 0.90 0.19
N PRO A 3 15.30 0.06 -0.88
CA PRO A 3 14.88 -1.34 -0.84
C PRO A 3 15.60 -2.15 0.24
N HIS A 4 14.97 -3.23 0.70
CA HIS A 4 15.50 -4.12 1.74
C HIS A 4 15.58 -5.55 1.19
N SER A 5 16.71 -6.24 1.37
CA SER A 5 17.00 -7.54 0.73
C SER A 5 15.95 -8.62 1.00
N HIS A 6 15.35 -8.61 2.20
CA HIS A 6 14.34 -9.59 2.61
C HIS A 6 12.89 -9.21 2.27
N LEU A 7 12.66 -8.09 1.56
CA LEU A 7 11.32 -7.60 1.24
C LEU A 7 11.23 -7.17 -0.22
N VAL A 8 10.19 -7.64 -0.90
CA VAL A 8 9.88 -7.16 -2.25
C VAL A 8 9.26 -5.77 -2.15
N ARG A 9 9.86 -4.80 -2.84
CA ARG A 9 9.31 -3.45 -2.96
C ARG A 9 8.25 -3.41 -4.06
N ALA A 10 6.99 -3.56 -3.67
CA ALA A 10 5.85 -3.34 -4.55
C ALA A 10 5.75 -1.87 -5.01
N VAL A 11 5.06 -1.66 -6.13
CA VAL A 11 4.74 -0.34 -6.68
C VAL A 11 3.23 -0.15 -6.64
N SER A 12 2.74 0.82 -5.85
CA SER A 12 1.36 1.30 -6.00
C SER A 12 1.35 2.33 -7.12
N ILE A 13 0.78 1.96 -8.27
CA ILE A 13 0.71 2.83 -9.45
C ILE A 13 -0.37 3.89 -9.21
N LEU A 14 -1.53 3.44 -8.76
CA LEU A 14 -2.63 4.30 -8.33
C LEU A 14 -3.40 3.58 -7.24
N THR A 15 -3.63 4.24 -6.11
CA THR A 15 -4.57 3.74 -5.11
C THR A 15 -5.31 4.91 -4.50
N GLY A 16 -6.62 4.78 -4.36
CA GLY A 16 -7.47 5.84 -3.87
C GLY A 16 -8.77 5.33 -3.27
N TYR A 17 -9.37 6.21 -2.48
CA TYR A 17 -10.62 5.95 -1.77
C TYR A 17 -11.59 7.09 -2.05
N LEU A 18 -12.84 6.75 -2.33
CA LEU A 18 -13.93 7.70 -2.48
C LEU A 18 -15.06 7.32 -1.52
N ILE A 19 -15.34 8.21 -0.57
CA ILE A 19 -16.44 8.07 0.39
C ILE A 19 -17.55 9.03 -0.03
N LYS A 20 -18.73 8.48 -0.34
CA LYS A 20 -19.93 9.26 -0.69
C LYS A 20 -21.01 9.07 0.38
N PRO A 21 -21.40 10.12 1.12
CA PRO A 21 -22.50 10.02 2.07
C PRO A 21 -23.80 9.59 1.36
N THR A 22 -24.55 8.69 1.97
CA THR A 22 -25.90 8.28 1.53
C THR A 22 -26.98 8.62 2.56
N GLY A 23 -26.57 9.18 3.70
CA GLY A 23 -27.41 9.57 4.82
C GLY A 23 -26.56 9.93 6.04
N PRO A 24 -27.17 10.26 7.20
CA PRO A 24 -26.43 10.68 8.40
C PRO A 24 -25.44 9.65 8.94
N ASN A 25 -25.74 8.36 8.78
CA ASN A 25 -24.94 7.25 9.31
C ASN A 25 -24.61 6.19 8.25
N SER A 26 -24.58 6.59 6.97
CA SER A 26 -24.35 5.67 5.86
C SER A 26 -23.54 6.32 4.74
N CYS A 27 -22.75 5.50 4.04
CA CYS A 27 -21.99 5.94 2.89
C CYS A 27 -21.78 4.79 1.89
N THR A 28 -21.48 5.16 0.64
CA THR A 28 -20.85 4.27 -0.33
C THR A 28 -19.34 4.49 -0.27
N PHE A 29 -18.60 3.41 -0.02
CA PHE A 29 -17.14 3.41 -0.01
C PHE A 29 -16.60 2.71 -1.25
N ILE A 30 -15.90 3.45 -2.10
CA ILE A 30 -15.29 2.95 -3.33
C ILE A 30 -13.78 2.93 -3.16
N TYR A 31 -13.19 1.75 -3.35
CA TYR A 31 -11.75 1.54 -3.36
C TYR A 31 -11.30 1.26 -4.79
N LEU A 32 -10.30 2.01 -5.26
CA LEU A 32 -9.64 1.80 -6.54
C LEU A 32 -8.16 1.54 -6.27
N SER A 33 -7.63 0.46 -6.86
CA SER A 33 -6.20 0.18 -6.76
C SER A 33 -5.67 -0.50 -8.02
N GLN A 34 -4.52 -0.02 -8.44
CA GLN A 34 -3.63 -0.59 -9.43
C GLN A 34 -2.25 -0.67 -8.79
N ALA A 35 -1.77 -1.88 -8.54
CA ALA A 35 -0.49 -2.12 -7.93
C ALA A 35 0.25 -3.25 -8.66
N ASP A 36 1.56 -3.13 -8.72
CA ASP A 36 2.46 -4.18 -9.15
C ASP A 36 3.20 -4.71 -7.92
N PRO A 37 2.87 -5.93 -7.43
CA PRO A 37 3.53 -6.50 -6.27
C PRO A 37 5.01 -6.84 -6.51
N LYS A 38 5.47 -6.81 -7.77
CA LYS A 38 6.83 -7.19 -8.19
C LYS A 38 7.16 -8.64 -7.82
N GLY A 39 8.43 -9.00 -8.01
CA GLY A 39 8.94 -10.36 -7.80
C GLY A 39 8.47 -11.35 -8.87
N SER A 40 8.49 -12.63 -8.52
CA SER A 40 8.28 -13.74 -9.46
C SER A 40 6.82 -14.11 -9.72
N LEU A 41 5.85 -13.34 -9.21
CA LEU A 41 4.42 -13.67 -9.34
C LEU A 41 3.89 -13.25 -10.73
N PRO A 42 3.29 -14.17 -11.52
CA PRO A 42 2.68 -13.80 -12.78
C PRO A 42 1.54 -12.79 -12.60
N LYS A 43 1.45 -11.80 -13.50
CA LYS A 43 0.43 -10.72 -13.46
C LYS A 43 -1.01 -11.25 -13.34
N TRP A 44 -1.33 -12.39 -13.99
CA TRP A 44 -2.65 -13.00 -13.91
C TRP A 44 -3.00 -13.54 -12.50
N VAL A 45 -2.00 -14.03 -11.75
CA VAL A 45 -2.15 -14.51 -10.37
C VAL A 45 -2.51 -13.33 -9.47
N VAL A 46 -1.82 -12.20 -9.65
CA VAL A 46 -2.06 -10.95 -8.91
C VAL A 46 -3.48 -10.46 -9.14
N ASN A 47 -3.96 -10.45 -10.39
CA ASN A 47 -5.31 -10.01 -10.73
C ASN A 47 -6.37 -10.91 -10.09
N LYS A 48 -6.19 -12.23 -10.17
CA LYS A 48 -7.13 -13.20 -9.58
C LYS A 48 -7.16 -13.10 -8.05
N ALA A 49 -5.99 -12.99 -7.41
CA ALA A 49 -5.90 -12.83 -5.97
C ALA A 49 -6.53 -11.51 -5.50
N SER A 50 -6.31 -10.41 -6.22
CA SER A 50 -6.88 -9.10 -5.90
C SER A 50 -8.41 -9.11 -5.93
N GLN A 51 -9.03 -9.77 -6.92
CA GLN A 51 -10.49 -9.92 -7.00
C GLN A 51 -11.07 -10.69 -5.80
N VAL A 52 -10.36 -11.69 -5.30
CA VAL A 52 -10.81 -12.49 -4.14
C VAL A 52 -10.57 -11.75 -2.82
N LEU A 53 -9.48 -11.01 -2.71
CA LEU A 53 -9.09 -10.32 -1.48
C LEU A 53 -9.84 -9.00 -1.29
N ALA A 54 -10.18 -8.28 -2.36
CA ALA A 54 -10.83 -6.98 -2.27
C ALA A 54 -12.15 -7.01 -1.45
N PRO A 55 -13.08 -7.97 -1.65
CA PRO A 55 -14.29 -8.06 -0.82
C PRO A 55 -13.99 -8.29 0.67
N ARG A 56 -13.00 -9.14 0.98
CA ARG A 56 -12.59 -9.43 2.37
C ARG A 56 -12.02 -8.19 3.04
N VAL A 57 -11.16 -7.46 2.35
CA VAL A 57 -10.59 -6.19 2.84
C VAL A 57 -11.71 -5.17 3.06
N MET A 58 -12.67 -5.03 2.14
CA MET A 58 -13.79 -4.10 2.31
C MET A 58 -14.68 -4.47 3.52
N MET A 59 -14.94 -5.77 3.75
CA MET A 59 -15.63 -6.23 4.96
C MET A 59 -14.85 -5.90 6.24
N SER A 60 -13.53 -6.08 6.23
CA SER A 60 -12.68 -5.70 7.36
C SER A 60 -12.71 -4.19 7.63
N VAL A 61 -12.65 -3.36 6.58
CA VAL A 61 -12.76 -1.89 6.70
C VAL A 61 -14.13 -1.50 7.26
N HIS A 62 -15.21 -2.10 6.76
CA HIS A 62 -16.55 -1.86 7.29
C HIS A 62 -16.64 -2.17 8.78
N LYS A 63 -16.18 -3.35 9.20
CA LYS A 63 -16.14 -3.75 10.62
C LYS A 63 -15.25 -2.83 11.45
N ALA A 64 -14.10 -2.40 10.93
CA ALA A 64 -13.22 -1.45 11.60
C ALA A 64 -13.91 -0.09 11.80
N GLY A 65 -14.62 0.41 10.77
CA GLY A 65 -15.40 1.64 10.84
C GLY A 65 -16.49 1.60 11.91
N GLN A 66 -17.20 0.47 12.04
CA GLN A 66 -18.22 0.28 13.08
C GLN A 66 -17.62 0.31 14.50
N ASN A 67 -16.43 -0.25 14.69
CA ASN A 67 -15.77 -0.31 16.00
C ASN A 67 -14.94 0.94 16.33
N TYR A 68 -14.64 1.77 15.33
CA TYR A 68 -13.73 2.91 15.46
C TYR A 68 -14.15 3.92 16.54
N PRO A 69 -15.42 4.32 16.70
CA PRO A 69 -15.80 5.28 17.74
C PRO A 69 -15.44 4.82 19.15
N ALA A 70 -15.74 3.55 19.49
CA ALA A 70 -15.43 2.97 20.80
C ALA A 70 -13.92 2.88 21.04
N TRP A 71 -13.17 2.44 20.01
CA TRP A 71 -11.71 2.40 20.08
C TRP A 71 -11.11 3.81 20.25
N LYS A 72 -11.57 4.77 19.45
CA LYS A 72 -11.03 6.13 19.43
C LYS A 72 -11.26 6.86 20.75
N GLN A 73 -12.37 6.58 21.44
CA GLN A 73 -12.64 7.11 22.78
C GLN A 73 -11.55 6.76 23.80
N GLN A 74 -10.91 5.61 23.63
CA GLN A 74 -9.85 5.10 24.51
C GLN A 74 -8.44 5.43 24.01
N ASN A 75 -8.30 6.02 22.81
CA ASN A 75 -7.04 6.20 22.10
C ASN A 75 -6.87 7.64 21.62
N SER A 76 -6.67 8.55 22.57
CA SER A 76 -6.49 9.99 22.34
C SER A 76 -7.62 10.57 21.46
N PRO A 77 -8.86 10.66 21.97
CA PRO A 77 -10.05 10.94 21.16
C PRO A 77 -9.97 12.26 20.36
N ASN A 78 -9.28 13.25 20.91
CA ASN A 78 -9.14 14.58 20.32
C ASN A 78 -7.97 14.70 19.32
N LEU A 79 -7.07 13.71 19.28
CA LEU A 79 -5.93 13.71 18.36
C LEU A 79 -6.37 13.18 16.99
N LYS A 80 -6.61 14.09 16.05
CA LYS A 80 -7.05 13.84 14.68
C LYS A 80 -6.31 14.82 13.73
N PRO A 81 -5.00 14.64 13.52
CA PRO A 81 -4.19 15.57 12.69
C PRO A 81 -4.66 15.67 11.24
N TRP A 82 -5.41 14.69 10.73
CA TRP A 82 -6.04 14.75 9.41
C TRP A 82 -7.28 15.67 9.35
N LEU A 83 -7.86 16.05 10.49
CA LEU A 83 -8.89 17.10 10.60
C LEU A 83 -8.32 18.43 11.12
N HIS A 84 -7.27 18.35 11.94
CA HIS A 84 -6.63 19.45 12.66
C HIS A 84 -5.11 19.42 12.40
N PRO A 85 -4.63 19.91 11.25
CA PRO A 85 -3.23 19.78 10.82
C PRO A 85 -2.20 20.33 11.81
N GLU A 86 -2.58 21.31 12.63
CA GLU A 86 -1.76 21.89 13.70
C GLU A 86 -1.35 20.88 14.78
N GLN A 87 -2.05 19.75 14.87
CA GLN A 87 -1.70 18.64 15.77
C GLN A 87 -0.58 17.75 15.23
N SER A 88 -0.16 17.93 13.98
CA SER A 88 0.88 17.12 13.35
C SER A 88 2.25 17.42 13.95
N THR A 89 2.99 16.38 14.32
CA THR A 89 4.40 16.46 14.72
C THR A 89 5.34 15.97 13.62
N LEU A 90 4.82 15.73 12.40
CA LEU A 90 5.61 15.24 11.28
C LEU A 90 6.51 16.36 10.73
N ALA A 91 7.73 15.98 10.33
CA ALA A 91 8.62 16.89 9.62
C ALA A 91 8.05 17.23 8.24
N THR A 92 8.28 18.46 7.80
CA THR A 92 8.04 18.87 6.41
C THR A 92 9.16 18.31 5.51
N MET A 93 8.85 18.13 4.23
CA MET A 93 9.80 17.64 3.22
C MET A 93 9.61 18.45 1.94
N ASP A 94 10.72 18.80 1.28
CA ASP A 94 10.67 19.39 -0.05
C ASP A 94 10.29 18.30 -1.07
N PRO A 95 9.24 18.47 -1.88
CA PRO A 95 8.89 17.53 -2.94
C PRO A 95 10.05 17.23 -3.92
N ALA A 96 11.02 18.14 -4.08
CA ALA A 96 12.20 17.92 -4.92
C ALA A 96 13.15 16.84 -4.37
N GLU A 97 13.07 16.48 -3.08
CA GLU A 97 13.81 15.37 -2.50
C GLU A 97 13.22 13.99 -2.89
N LEU A 98 12.05 13.96 -3.50
CA LEU A 98 11.37 12.73 -3.94
C LEU A 98 11.84 12.31 -5.34
N SER A 99 12.06 11.01 -5.50
CA SER A 99 12.32 10.38 -6.80
C SER A 99 11.11 9.59 -7.27
N ILE A 100 10.81 9.63 -8.57
CA ILE A 100 9.72 8.84 -9.17
C ILE A 100 10.01 7.34 -9.03
N GLN A 101 9.10 6.60 -8.39
CA GLN A 101 9.11 5.14 -8.40
C GLN A 101 8.44 4.65 -9.69
N ARG A 102 9.25 4.26 -10.67
CA ARG A 102 8.74 3.76 -11.95
C ARG A 102 8.39 2.28 -11.88
N ALA A 103 7.22 1.92 -12.38
CA ALA A 103 6.76 0.54 -12.39
C ALA A 103 7.54 -0.32 -13.40
N ASP A 104 7.88 0.20 -14.57
CA ASP A 104 8.57 -0.55 -15.64
C ASP A 104 10.08 -0.77 -15.39
N SER A 105 10.74 0.15 -14.69
CA SER A 105 12.21 0.22 -14.64
C SER A 105 12.87 -0.74 -13.64
N LEU A 106 12.09 -1.59 -12.96
CA LEU A 106 12.56 -2.49 -11.89
C LEU A 106 12.39 -3.97 -12.23
N GLU A 107 11.95 -4.31 -13.45
CA GLU A 107 11.82 -5.71 -13.88
C GLU A 107 13.18 -6.45 -13.92
N ASN A 108 14.30 -5.71 -13.98
CA ASN A 108 15.65 -6.28 -14.10
C ASN A 108 16.47 -6.34 -12.80
N VAL A 109 15.95 -5.86 -11.65
CA VAL A 109 16.73 -5.85 -10.41
C VAL A 109 16.85 -7.25 -9.80
N ASP A 110 15.84 -8.10 -9.99
CA ASP A 110 15.85 -9.47 -9.46
C ASP A 110 16.59 -10.47 -10.35
N GLU A 111 16.75 -10.18 -11.65
CA GLU A 111 17.52 -11.06 -12.56
C GLU A 111 19.03 -10.96 -12.33
N LEU A 112 19.52 -9.78 -11.97
CA LEU A 112 20.95 -9.59 -11.66
C LEU A 112 21.38 -10.39 -10.43
N THR A 113 20.52 -10.49 -9.41
CA THR A 113 20.81 -11.28 -8.20
C THR A 113 20.79 -12.79 -8.45
N LYS A 114 20.05 -13.26 -9.47
CA LYS A 114 20.05 -14.69 -9.85
C LYS A 114 21.30 -15.09 -10.62
N LEU A 115 21.84 -14.18 -11.43
CA LEU A 115 23.07 -14.45 -12.19
C LEU A 115 24.28 -14.59 -11.26
N ASP A 116 24.39 -13.75 -10.22
CA ASP A 116 25.48 -13.83 -9.25
C ASP A 116 25.49 -15.14 -8.43
N VAL A 117 24.32 -15.75 -8.19
CA VAL A 117 24.24 -17.04 -7.50
C VAL A 117 24.61 -18.19 -8.43
N MET A 118 24.20 -18.14 -9.70
CA MET A 118 24.44 -19.23 -10.64
C MET A 118 25.89 -19.29 -11.15
N ASP A 119 26.57 -18.15 -11.27
CA ASP A 119 28.00 -18.11 -11.65
C ASP A 119 28.92 -18.57 -10.51
N SER A 120 28.46 -18.48 -9.26
CA SER A 120 29.18 -18.98 -8.09
C SER A 120 29.09 -20.51 -7.90
N GLU A 121 27.97 -21.13 -8.32
CA GLU A 121 27.76 -22.58 -8.23
C GLU A 121 28.38 -23.36 -9.40
N ASN A 122 28.68 -22.71 -10.52
CA ASN A 122 29.24 -23.35 -11.72
C ASN A 122 30.77 -23.26 -11.81
N SER A 123 31.43 -22.72 -10.77
CA SER A 123 32.88 -22.54 -10.67
C SER A 123 33.53 -23.37 -9.54
N SER A 124 32.94 -24.51 -9.16
CA SER A 124 33.51 -25.46 -8.17
C SER A 124 33.57 -26.89 -8.70
#